data_AF-A0A350YS04-F1
#
_entry.id   AF-A0A350YS04-F1
#
_cell.length_a   1.000
_cell.length_b   1.000
_cell.length_c   1.000
_cell.angle_alpha   90.00
_cell.angle_beta   90.00
_cell.angle_gamma   90.00
#
_symmetry.space_group_name_H-M   'P 1'
#
loop_
_entity.id
_entity.type
_entity.pdbx_description
1 polymer ?
#
loop_
_entity_poly.entity_id
_entity_poly.type
_entity_poly.pdbx_seq_one_letter_code
_entity_poly.pdbx_strand_id
1 'polypeptide(L)'
;MLTINLIRENSDFIVERLRIKNFEAGETVGRILELDQTRREIQSKCDQMQADMNRISKEIGGMMKEGRKDEAAVAKGKTYSLKEDIKLLSERLDVLENEVRNEIIKLPNLPYTLVAPGFGADNNIKVKEGGVIPVLPDTALAHWDLIKKYDIIDFDLGIKLTGAGFPVYKGKGARLERSLISFFLDEAVKAGYTELMPPIVVNED
;
A
#
# COMPACT_ATOMS: atom_id res chain seq x y z
N MET A 1 1.70 3.33 -2.03
CA MET A 1 3.03 3.01 -1.47
C MET A 1 4.00 4.15 -1.78
N LEU A 2 5.09 4.33 -1.02
CA LEU A 2 6.10 5.35 -1.33
C LEU A 2 6.80 5.01 -2.66
N THR A 3 7.27 6.02 -3.39
CA THR A 3 7.96 5.79 -4.67
C THR A 3 9.42 5.42 -4.43
N ILE A 4 9.97 4.52 -5.24
CA ILE A 4 11.37 4.10 -5.10
C ILE A 4 12.36 5.26 -5.26
N ASN A 5 12.06 6.22 -6.13
CA ASN A 5 12.89 7.41 -6.31
C ASN A 5 12.92 8.27 -5.06
N LEU A 6 11.77 8.48 -4.39
CA LEU A 6 11.72 9.20 -3.13
C LEU A 6 12.58 8.51 -2.07
N ILE A 7 12.53 7.18 -1.98
CA ILE A 7 13.32 6.39 -1.03
C ILE A 7 14.81 6.53 -1.30
N ARG A 8 15.21 6.51 -2.57
CA ARG A 8 16.61 6.65 -2.99
C ARG A 8 17.16 8.04 -2.71
N GLU A 9 16.38 9.07 -2.98
CA GLU A 9 16.83 10.47 -2.88
C GLU A 9 16.71 11.04 -1.46
N ASN A 10 15.79 10.51 -0.65
CA ASN A 10 15.40 11.11 0.64
C ASN A 10 15.26 10.07 1.76
N SER A 11 16.13 9.05 1.80
CA SER A 11 16.08 7.96 2.80
C SER A 11 16.03 8.49 4.24
N ASP A 12 16.90 9.44 4.58
CA ASP A 12 17.05 9.97 5.94
C ASP A 12 15.79 10.73 6.36
N PHE A 13 15.21 11.50 5.42
CA PHE A 13 13.95 12.19 5.65
C PHE A 13 12.80 11.21 5.89
N ILE A 14 12.73 10.11 5.12
CA ILE A 14 11.72 9.07 5.32
C ILE A 14 11.84 8.44 6.70
N VAL A 15 13.04 8.04 7.09
CA VAL A 15 13.30 7.44 8.41
C VAL A 15 12.89 8.41 9.52
N GLU A 16 13.30 9.67 9.42
CA GLU A 16 12.99 10.68 10.41
C GLU A 16 11.48 10.97 10.51
N ARG A 17 10.78 11.06 9.37
CA ARG A 17 9.34 11.30 9.37
C ARG A 17 8.57 10.09 9.88
N LEU A 18 9.02 8.87 9.62
CA LEU A 18 8.35 7.67 10.11
C LEU A 18 8.55 7.46 11.61
N ARG A 19 9.64 7.97 12.19
CA ARG A 19 9.86 8.00 13.64
C ARG A 19 8.78 8.77 14.41
N ILE A 20 8.13 9.76 13.79
CA ILE A 20 6.98 10.49 14.37
C ILE A 20 5.79 9.56 14.62
N LYS A 21 5.66 8.49 13.82
CA LYS A 21 4.67 7.42 14.01
C LYS A 21 5.18 6.28 14.89
N ASN A 22 6.34 6.46 15.52
CA ASN A 22 7.04 5.41 16.28
C ASN A 22 7.34 4.17 15.43
N PHE A 23 7.61 4.37 14.13
CA PHE A 23 7.94 3.32 13.19
C PHE A 23 9.43 3.38 12.83
N GLU A 24 10.17 2.35 13.24
CA GLU A 24 11.60 2.20 12.94
C GLU A 24 11.80 1.73 11.51
N ALA A 25 11.95 2.68 10.58
CA ALA A 25 12.04 2.38 9.15
C ALA A 25 13.45 2.04 8.65
N GLY A 26 14.49 2.24 9.45
CA GLY A 26 15.89 2.20 9.00
C GLY A 26 16.27 0.90 8.31
N GLU A 27 15.94 -0.24 8.91
CA GLU A 27 16.22 -1.57 8.35
C GLU A 27 15.44 -1.81 7.05
N THR A 28 14.14 -1.49 7.04
CA THR A 28 13.29 -1.66 5.86
C THR A 28 13.75 -0.79 4.70
N VAL A 29 14.09 0.47 4.96
CA VAL A 29 14.63 1.41 3.95
C VAL A 29 15.98 0.91 3.43
N GLY A 30 16.89 0.48 4.30
CA GLY A 30 18.17 -0.09 3.90
C GLY A 30 18.01 -1.29 2.96
N ARG A 31 17.14 -2.23 3.33
CA ARG A 31 16.83 -3.40 2.51
C ARG A 31 16.25 -3.04 1.15
N ILE A 32 15.35 -2.06 1.08
CA ILE A 32 14.78 -1.58 -0.20
C ILE A 32 15.89 -1.02 -1.10
N LEU A 33 16.82 -0.25 -0.54
CA LEU A 33 17.93 0.33 -1.30
C LEU A 33 18.91 -0.74 -1.81
N GLU A 34 19.22 -1.76 -1.01
CA GLU A 34 20.05 -2.90 -1.41
C GLU A 34 19.43 -3.70 -2.56
N LEU A 35 18.13 -3.99 -2.45
CA LEU A 35 17.38 -4.70 -3.50
C LEU A 35 17.30 -3.88 -4.79
N ASP A 36 17.01 -2.57 -4.68
CA ASP A 36 16.98 -1.67 -5.83
C ASP A 36 18.35 -1.51 -6.49
N GLN A 37 19.43 -1.46 -5.71
CA GLN A 37 20.79 -1.41 -6.23
C GLN A 37 21.11 -2.70 -7.01
N THR A 38 20.83 -3.86 -6.43
CA THR A 38 21.02 -5.17 -7.09
C THR A 38 20.20 -5.25 -8.38
N ARG A 39 18.94 -4.80 -8.35
CA ARG A 39 18.07 -4.76 -9.54
C ARG A 39 18.68 -3.90 -10.64
N ARG A 40 19.16 -2.70 -10.32
CA ARG A 40 19.78 -1.78 -11.30
C ARG A 40 21.07 -2.34 -11.89
N GLU A 41 21.89 -3.02 -11.09
CA GLU A 41 23.11 -3.68 -11.57
C GLU A 41 22.80 -4.81 -12.55
N ILE A 42 21.83 -5.68 -12.22
CA ILE A 42 21.40 -6.75 -13.11
C ILE A 42 20.78 -6.18 -14.39
N GLN A 43 19.96 -5.14 -14.28
CA GLN A 43 19.37 -4.47 -15.45
C GLN A 43 20.46 -3.94 -16.38
N SER A 44 21.44 -3.22 -15.84
CA SER A 44 22.56 -2.70 -16.62
C SER A 44 23.36 -3.83 -17.29
N LYS A 45 23.55 -4.96 -16.61
CA LYS A 45 24.20 -6.15 -17.17
C LYS A 45 23.38 -6.76 -18.31
N CYS A 46 22.07 -6.90 -18.15
CA CYS A 46 21.16 -7.35 -19.21
C CYS A 46 21.26 -6.45 -20.44
N ASP A 47 21.20 -5.13 -20.26
CA ASP A 47 21.25 -4.15 -21.34
C ASP A 47 22.59 -4.23 -22.10
N GLN A 48 23.70 -4.39 -21.38
CA GLN A 48 25.02 -4.59 -21.98
C GLN A 48 25.11 -5.90 -22.78
N MET A 49 24.64 -7.02 -22.22
CA MET A 49 24.63 -8.31 -22.90
C MET A 49 23.74 -8.30 -24.14
N GLN A 50 22.61 -7.60 -24.08
CA GLN A 50 21.69 -7.41 -25.20
C GLN A 50 22.35 -6.57 -26.30
N ALA A 51 23.06 -5.50 -25.94
CA ALA A 51 23.83 -4.69 -26.88
C ALA A 51 24.95 -5.49 -27.56
N ASP A 52 25.69 -6.30 -26.80
CA ASP A 52 26.73 -7.18 -27.33
C ASP A 52 26.16 -8.26 -28.26
N MET A 53 25.05 -8.91 -27.88
CA MET A 53 24.36 -9.89 -28.73
C MET A 53 23.93 -9.27 -30.06
N ASN A 54 23.37 -8.06 -30.03
CA ASN A 54 22.96 -7.33 -31.24
C ASN A 54 24.15 -6.97 -32.13
N ARG A 55 25.29 -6.60 -31.54
CA ARG A 55 26.54 -6.30 -32.26
C ARG A 55 27.08 -7.55 -32.95
N ILE A 56 27.23 -8.65 -32.22
CA ILE A 56 27.73 -9.93 -32.75
C ILE A 56 26.79 -10.45 -33.86
N SER A 57 25.47 -10.29 -33.69
CA SER A 57 24.48 -10.68 -34.71
C SER A 57 24.67 -9.94 -36.03
N LYS A 58 25.05 -8.66 -35.99
CA LYS A 58 25.37 -7.88 -37.20
C LYS A 58 26.69 -8.35 -37.84
N GLU A 59 27.71 -8.61 -37.02
CA GLU A 59 29.03 -9.09 -37.48
C GLU A 59 28.93 -10.46 -38.19
N ILE A 60 28.07 -11.38 -37.70
CA ILE A 60 27.82 -12.68 -38.33
C ILE A 60 27.38 -12.53 -39.79
N GLY A 61 26.51 -11.55 -40.10
CA GLY A 61 26.07 -11.27 -41.46
C GLY A 61 27.22 -10.84 -42.39
N GLY A 62 28.19 -10.10 -41.85
CA GLY A 62 29.43 -9.72 -42.55
C GLY A 62 30.34 -10.92 -42.78
N MET A 63 30.63 -11.70 -41.73
CA MET A 63 31.50 -12.88 -41.82
C MET A 63 30.99 -13.92 -42.83
N MET A 64 29.66 -14.13 -42.89
CA MET A 64 29.04 -15.02 -43.87
C MET A 64 29.19 -14.53 -45.31
N LYS A 65 29.17 -13.22 -45.56
CA LYS A 65 29.42 -12.62 -46.89
C LYS A 65 30.89 -12.69 -47.28
N GLU A 66 31.79 -12.58 -46.31
CA GLU A 66 33.25 -12.70 -46.49
C GLU A 66 33.73 -14.16 -46.62
N GLY A 67 32.83 -15.15 -46.48
CA GLY A 67 33.17 -16.57 -46.58
C GLY A 67 33.79 -17.18 -45.31
N ARG A 68 33.89 -16.42 -44.21
CA ARG A 68 34.46 -16.83 -42.91
C ARG A 68 33.46 -17.65 -42.08
N LYS A 69 33.10 -18.82 -42.59
CA LYS A 69 32.02 -19.67 -42.04
C LYS A 69 32.31 -20.20 -40.62
N ASP A 70 33.55 -20.56 -40.34
CA ASP A 70 33.93 -21.12 -39.04
C ASP A 70 33.85 -20.05 -37.93
N GLU A 71 34.30 -18.83 -38.21
CA GLU A 71 34.20 -17.70 -37.29
C GLU A 71 32.73 -17.28 -37.07
N ALA A 72 31.91 -17.33 -38.12
CA ALA A 72 30.48 -17.09 -38.01
C ALA A 72 29.76 -18.15 -37.15
N ALA A 73 30.20 -19.41 -37.19
CA ALA A 73 29.66 -20.48 -36.35
C ALA A 73 30.00 -20.27 -34.86
N VAL A 74 31.23 -19.88 -34.55
CA VAL A 74 31.65 -19.52 -33.17
C VAL A 74 30.84 -18.33 -32.65
N ALA A 75 30.70 -17.28 -33.47
CA ALA A 75 29.93 -16.10 -33.11
C ALA A 75 28.44 -16.42 -32.86
N LYS A 76 27.84 -17.33 -33.65
CA LYS A 76 26.47 -17.84 -33.40
C LYS A 76 26.37 -18.55 -32.05
N GLY A 77 27.34 -19.40 -31.70
CA GLY A 77 27.39 -20.05 -30.38
C GLY A 77 27.40 -19.02 -29.24
N LYS A 78 28.20 -17.96 -29.38
CA LYS A 78 28.24 -16.86 -28.40
C LYS A 78 26.92 -16.11 -28.28
N THR A 79 26.21 -15.84 -29.39
CA THR A 79 24.88 -15.22 -29.33
C THR A 79 23.84 -16.11 -28.64
N TYR A 80 23.95 -17.43 -28.79
CA TYR A 80 23.04 -18.37 -28.11
C TYR A 80 23.28 -18.37 -26.60
N SER A 81 24.53 -18.43 -26.16
CA SER A 81 24.89 -18.33 -24.74
C SER A 81 24.45 -16.99 -24.12
N LEU A 82 24.69 -15.86 -24.80
CA LEU A 82 24.21 -14.56 -24.34
C LEU A 82 22.69 -14.52 -24.20
N LYS A 83 21.95 -15.15 -25.12
CA LYS A 83 20.50 -15.23 -25.06
C LYS A 83 20.00 -16.01 -23.84
N GLU A 84 20.65 -17.13 -23.51
CA GLU A 84 20.32 -17.92 -22.30
C GLU A 84 20.61 -17.12 -21.02
N ASP A 85 21.77 -16.46 -20.93
CA ASP A 85 22.12 -15.64 -19.78
C ASP A 85 21.16 -14.45 -19.58
N ILE A 86 20.81 -13.75 -20.67
CA ILE A 86 19.82 -12.66 -20.64
C ILE A 86 18.49 -13.17 -20.10
N LYS A 87 18.05 -14.35 -20.55
CA LYS A 87 16.79 -14.95 -20.07
C LYS A 87 16.82 -15.17 -18.55
N LEU A 88 17.90 -15.76 -18.03
CA LEU A 88 18.06 -16.02 -16.59
C LEU A 88 18.08 -14.73 -15.77
N LEU A 89 18.79 -13.70 -16.26
CA LEU A 89 18.85 -12.41 -15.57
C LEU A 89 17.52 -11.66 -15.61
N SER A 90 16.76 -11.75 -16.71
CA SER A 90 15.41 -11.18 -16.80
C SER A 90 14.44 -11.83 -15.82
N GLU A 91 14.44 -13.17 -15.70
CA GLU A 91 13.63 -13.87 -14.69
C GLU A 91 14.01 -13.43 -13.26
N ARG A 92 15.30 -13.17 -13.01
CA ARG A 92 15.77 -12.64 -11.71
C ARG A 92 15.32 -11.20 -11.46
N LEU A 93 15.22 -10.37 -12.50
CA LEU A 93 14.72 -9.00 -12.38
C LEU A 93 13.26 -8.96 -11.93
N ASP A 94 12.41 -9.82 -12.49
CA ASP A 94 10.99 -9.91 -12.11
C ASP A 94 10.84 -10.28 -10.62
N VAL A 95 11.68 -11.20 -10.14
CA VAL A 95 11.72 -11.57 -8.71
C VAL A 95 12.14 -10.38 -7.85
N LEU A 96 13.23 -9.70 -8.22
CA LEU A 96 13.73 -8.53 -7.48
C LEU A 96 12.73 -7.37 -7.47
N GLU A 97 12.00 -7.14 -8.56
CA GLU A 97 10.98 -6.10 -8.61
C GLU A 97 9.84 -6.40 -7.63
N ASN A 98 9.40 -7.65 -7.55
CA ASN A 98 8.41 -8.08 -6.57
C ASN A 98 8.94 -7.97 -5.13
N GLU A 99 10.19 -8.35 -4.87
CA GLU A 99 10.83 -8.20 -3.55
C GLU A 99 10.89 -6.72 -3.15
N VAL A 100 11.31 -5.82 -4.04
CA VAL A 100 11.30 -4.36 -3.80
C VAL A 100 9.89 -3.89 -3.48
N ARG A 101 8.88 -4.25 -4.29
CA ARG A 101 7.49 -3.84 -4.07
C ARG A 101 6.98 -4.31 -2.70
N ASN A 102 7.25 -5.55 -2.35
CA ASN A 102 6.79 -6.16 -1.10
C ASN A 102 7.43 -5.51 0.12
N GLU A 103 8.68 -5.07 0.04
CA GLU A 103 9.30 -4.30 1.13
C GLU A 103 8.74 -2.87 1.21
N ILE A 104 8.52 -2.19 0.08
CA ILE A 104 7.94 -0.84 0.07
C ILE A 104 6.53 -0.82 0.68
N ILE A 105 5.69 -1.84 0.43
CA ILE A 105 4.32 -1.89 0.96
C ILE A 105 4.30 -1.96 2.51
N LYS A 106 5.37 -2.44 3.14
CA LYS A 106 5.50 -2.44 4.61
C LYS A 106 5.71 -1.03 5.20
N LEU A 107 6.17 -0.07 4.38
CA LEU A 107 6.34 1.30 4.83
C LEU A 107 4.98 2.02 4.88
N PRO A 108 4.59 2.59 6.04
CA PRO A 108 3.40 3.41 6.10
C PRO A 108 3.60 4.73 5.34
N ASN A 109 2.50 5.42 5.03
CA ASN A 109 2.60 6.75 4.42
C ASN A 109 3.27 7.74 5.36
N LEU A 110 4.04 8.69 4.81
CA LEU A 110 4.74 9.72 5.58
C LEU A 110 3.73 10.65 6.25
N PRO A 111 3.87 10.93 7.56
CA PRO A 111 3.06 11.94 8.20
C PRO A 111 3.39 13.32 7.62
N TYR A 112 2.36 14.09 7.27
CA TYR A 112 2.51 15.48 6.83
C TYR A 112 3.21 16.33 7.91
N THR A 113 3.88 17.42 7.52
CA THR A 113 4.73 18.22 8.40
C THR A 113 4.01 18.78 9.62
N LEU A 114 2.70 19.04 9.52
CA LEU A 114 1.87 19.53 10.64
C LEU A 114 1.44 18.45 11.63
N VAL A 115 1.66 17.16 11.33
CA VAL A 115 1.30 16.07 12.23
C VAL A 115 2.22 16.11 13.45
N ALA A 116 1.62 16.25 14.63
CA ALA A 116 2.33 16.26 15.89
C ALA A 116 2.86 14.86 16.25
N PRO A 117 4.06 14.76 16.85
CA PRO A 117 4.55 13.51 17.40
C PRO A 117 3.73 13.07 18.61
N GLY A 118 3.52 11.77 18.77
CA GLY A 118 2.75 11.23 19.88
C GLY A 118 2.79 9.71 19.95
N PHE A 119 2.51 9.18 21.14
CA PHE A 119 2.43 7.73 21.41
C PHE A 119 0.98 7.27 21.63
N GLY A 120 0.03 8.19 21.82
CA GLY A 120 -1.36 7.86 22.07
C GLY A 120 -2.29 9.08 22.01
N ALA A 121 -3.55 8.85 22.37
CA ALA A 121 -4.61 9.84 22.28
C ALA A 121 -4.34 11.12 23.08
N ASP A 122 -3.57 11.02 24.17
CA ASP A 122 -3.24 12.16 25.05
C ASP A 122 -2.31 13.18 24.36
N ASN A 123 -1.65 12.81 23.26
CA ASN A 123 -0.80 13.71 22.49
C ASN A 123 -1.56 14.42 21.35
N ASN A 124 -2.86 14.12 21.17
CA ASN A 124 -3.63 14.73 20.11
C ASN A 124 -3.88 16.22 20.39
N ILE A 125 -3.60 17.06 19.40
CA ILE A 125 -3.83 18.51 19.50
C ILE A 125 -5.29 18.80 19.19
N LYS A 126 -5.98 19.48 20.11
CA LYS A 126 -7.32 20.00 19.90
C LYS A 126 -7.28 21.22 18.98
N VAL A 127 -7.73 21.06 17.74
CA VAL A 127 -7.68 22.13 16.71
C VAL A 127 -8.90 23.06 16.79
N LYS A 128 -10.08 22.51 17.08
CA LYS A 128 -11.34 23.25 17.15
C LYS A 128 -12.30 22.56 18.12
N GLU A 129 -13.13 23.36 18.78
CA GLU A 129 -14.30 22.91 19.50
C GLU A 129 -15.53 23.74 19.10
N GLY A 130 -16.71 23.20 19.33
CA GLY A 130 -17.95 23.91 19.04
C GLY A 130 -19.16 23.23 19.69
N GLY A 131 -20.25 24.00 19.75
CA GLY A 131 -21.48 23.58 20.40
C GLY A 131 -21.50 23.85 21.90
N VAL A 132 -22.63 23.53 22.52
CA VAL A 132 -22.82 23.57 23.97
C VAL A 132 -22.71 22.14 24.48
N ILE A 133 -21.74 21.88 25.35
CA ILE A 133 -21.62 20.58 26.03
C ILE A 133 -22.72 20.53 27.09
N PRO A 134 -23.67 19.57 27.02
CA PRO A 134 -24.75 19.49 28.00
C PRO A 134 -24.18 19.12 29.37
N VAL A 135 -24.66 19.80 30.41
CA VAL A 135 -24.43 19.39 31.80
C VAL A 135 -25.38 18.25 32.10
N LEU A 136 -24.82 17.04 32.27
CA LEU A 136 -25.59 15.86 32.61
C LEU A 136 -25.83 15.78 34.12
N PRO A 137 -27.01 15.35 34.58
CA PRO A 137 -27.24 15.08 36.00
C PRO A 137 -26.45 13.83 36.44
N ASP A 138 -26.18 13.70 37.73
CA ASP A 138 -25.51 12.51 38.31
C ASP A 138 -26.28 11.20 38.07
N THR A 139 -27.56 11.29 37.72
CA THR A 139 -28.44 10.16 37.38
C THR A 139 -28.44 9.83 35.89
N ALA A 140 -27.63 10.52 35.07
CA ALA A 140 -27.52 10.23 33.65
C ALA A 140 -27.01 8.81 33.43
N LEU A 141 -27.68 8.09 32.54
CA LEU A 141 -27.30 6.74 32.18
C LEU A 141 -26.39 6.77 30.95
N ALA A 142 -25.40 5.88 30.94
CA ALA A 142 -24.61 5.66 29.75
C ALA A 142 -25.45 5.04 28.62
N HIS A 143 -25.00 5.20 27.38
CA HIS A 143 -25.76 4.74 26.22
C HIS A 143 -26.06 3.24 26.26
N TRP A 144 -25.16 2.40 26.79
CA TRP A 144 -25.37 0.95 26.91
C TRP A 144 -26.47 0.56 27.90
N ASP A 145 -26.77 1.40 28.89
CA ASP A 145 -27.88 1.18 29.82
C ASP A 145 -29.19 1.72 29.22
N LEU A 146 -29.13 2.84 28.51
CA LEU A 146 -30.28 3.42 27.81
C LEU A 146 -30.84 2.48 26.74
N ILE A 147 -29.98 1.83 25.95
CA ILE A 147 -30.43 0.92 24.89
C ILE A 147 -31.17 -0.31 25.43
N LYS A 148 -30.79 -0.78 26.63
CA LYS A 148 -31.47 -1.88 27.34
C LYS A 148 -32.79 -1.39 27.92
N LYS A 149 -32.77 -0.23 28.60
CA LYS A 149 -33.96 0.40 29.19
C LYS A 149 -35.07 0.63 28.16
N TYR A 150 -34.71 1.06 26.95
CA TYR A 150 -35.66 1.35 25.88
C TYR A 150 -35.88 0.18 24.92
N ASP A 151 -35.18 -0.94 25.11
CA ASP A 151 -35.25 -2.14 24.27
C ASP A 151 -35.02 -1.86 22.77
N ILE A 152 -34.04 -1.01 22.45
CA ILE A 152 -33.79 -0.53 21.08
C ILE A 152 -32.53 -1.12 20.44
N ILE A 153 -31.62 -1.69 21.24
CA ILE A 153 -30.44 -2.44 20.76
C ILE A 153 -30.20 -3.63 21.67
N ASP A 154 -29.96 -4.80 21.08
CA ASP A 154 -29.79 -6.08 21.74
C ASP A 154 -28.42 -6.69 21.39
N PHE A 155 -27.47 -6.57 22.31
CA PHE A 155 -26.13 -7.14 22.15
C PHE A 155 -26.09 -8.64 22.48
N ASP A 156 -26.94 -9.11 23.40
CA ASP A 156 -26.96 -10.52 23.79
C ASP A 156 -27.46 -11.38 22.63
N LEU A 157 -28.47 -10.90 21.89
CA LEU A 157 -28.91 -11.55 20.67
C LEU A 157 -27.84 -11.52 19.58
N GLY A 158 -27.16 -10.39 19.38
CA GLY A 158 -26.12 -10.29 18.36
C GLY A 158 -24.89 -11.16 18.64
N ILE A 159 -24.53 -11.36 19.93
CA ILE A 159 -23.52 -12.34 20.33
C ILE A 159 -23.92 -13.76 19.92
N LYS A 160 -25.20 -14.14 20.11
CA LYS A 160 -25.70 -15.46 19.72
C LYS A 160 -25.73 -15.66 18.19
N LEU A 161 -25.99 -14.60 17.43
CA LEU A 161 -26.09 -14.66 15.98
C LEU A 161 -24.73 -14.61 15.27
N THR A 162 -23.76 -13.86 15.81
CA THR A 162 -22.49 -13.58 15.11
C THR A 162 -21.28 -13.63 16.03
N GLY A 163 -21.35 -12.98 17.20
CA GLY A 163 -20.25 -12.95 18.17
C GLY A 163 -20.12 -11.62 18.91
N ALA A 164 -19.06 -11.46 19.71
CA ALA A 164 -18.81 -10.23 20.44
C ALA A 164 -18.69 -9.02 19.48
N GLY A 165 -19.31 -7.90 19.86
CA GLY A 165 -19.27 -6.65 19.08
C GLY A 165 -20.38 -6.48 18.03
N PHE A 166 -21.30 -7.44 17.90
CA PHE A 166 -22.41 -7.33 16.95
C PHE A 166 -23.71 -6.93 17.66
N PRO A 167 -24.27 -5.74 17.41
CA PRO A 167 -25.58 -5.33 17.94
C PRO A 167 -26.74 -5.76 17.04
N VAL A 168 -27.90 -6.09 17.62
CA VAL A 168 -29.18 -6.16 16.89
C VAL A 168 -30.02 -4.93 17.21
N TYR A 169 -30.25 -4.07 16.23
CA TYR A 169 -31.10 -2.90 16.37
C TYR A 169 -32.59 -3.28 16.28
N LYS A 170 -33.42 -2.74 17.18
CA LYS A 170 -34.85 -3.05 17.31
C LYS A 170 -35.72 -1.80 17.23
N GLY A 171 -36.89 -1.93 16.59
CA GLY A 171 -37.94 -0.90 16.57
C GLY A 171 -37.41 0.51 16.28
N LYS A 172 -37.51 1.40 17.28
CA LYS A 172 -37.05 2.79 17.17
C LYS A 172 -35.53 2.91 16.96
N GLY A 173 -34.72 2.02 17.52
CA GLY A 173 -33.27 2.00 17.31
C GLY A 173 -32.92 1.71 15.86
N ALA A 174 -33.54 0.68 15.26
CA ALA A 174 -33.35 0.36 13.84
C ALA A 174 -33.79 1.51 12.92
N ARG A 175 -34.90 2.18 13.27
CA ARG A 175 -35.36 3.36 12.53
C ARG A 175 -34.38 4.53 12.67
N LEU A 176 -33.83 4.77 13.85
CA LEU A 176 -32.87 5.84 14.10
C LEU A 176 -31.60 5.63 13.27
N GLU A 177 -31.03 4.43 13.29
CA GLU A 177 -29.83 4.07 12.51
C GLU A 177 -30.02 4.36 11.03
N ARG A 178 -31.10 3.84 10.43
CA ARG A 178 -31.41 4.10 9.01
C ARG A 178 -31.64 5.59 8.73
N SER A 179 -32.29 6.31 9.65
CA SER A 179 -32.56 7.73 9.46
C SER A 179 -31.28 8.57 9.50
N LEU A 180 -30.31 8.21 10.34
CA LEU A 180 -28.99 8.85 10.36
C LEU A 180 -28.22 8.58 9.07
N ILE A 181 -28.23 7.34 8.57
CA ILE A 181 -27.63 6.99 7.28
C ILE A 181 -28.22 7.87 6.17
N SER A 182 -29.55 7.89 6.03
CA SER A 182 -30.22 8.70 5.01
C SER A 182 -29.92 10.19 5.15
N PHE A 183 -29.95 10.72 6.38
CA PHE A 183 -29.64 12.13 6.63
C PHE A 183 -28.23 12.49 6.15
N PHE A 184 -27.21 11.70 6.49
CA PHE A 184 -25.84 12.00 6.07
C PHE A 184 -25.62 11.84 4.56
N LEU A 185 -26.30 10.90 3.91
CA LEU A 185 -26.27 10.76 2.45
C LEU A 185 -26.87 12.00 1.77
N ASP A 186 -28.05 12.45 2.21
CA ASP A 186 -28.71 13.64 1.68
C ASP A 186 -27.86 14.90 1.87
N GLU A 187 -27.25 15.09 3.05
CA GLU A 187 -26.37 16.23 3.30
C GLU A 187 -25.08 16.18 2.46
N ALA A 188 -24.52 14.99 2.23
CA ALA A 188 -23.36 14.83 1.34
C ALA A 188 -23.72 15.19 -0.11
N VAL A 189 -24.87 14.74 -0.61
CA VAL A 189 -25.34 15.12 -1.96
C VAL A 189 -25.52 16.63 -2.08
N LYS A 190 -26.12 17.29 -1.07
CA LYS A 190 -26.24 18.76 -1.04
C LYS A 190 -24.89 19.47 -1.04
N ALA A 191 -23.87 18.88 -0.41
CA ALA A 191 -22.50 19.39 -0.41
C ALA A 191 -21.73 19.10 -1.72
N GLY A 192 -22.36 18.44 -2.69
CA GLY A 192 -21.80 18.19 -4.03
C GLY A 192 -21.11 16.83 -4.20
N TYR A 193 -21.25 15.92 -3.24
CA TYR A 193 -20.73 14.55 -3.37
C TYR A 193 -21.63 13.72 -4.29
N THR A 194 -21.04 12.85 -5.10
CA THR A 194 -21.78 11.82 -5.85
C THR A 194 -21.95 10.59 -4.97
N GLU A 195 -23.19 10.19 -4.71
CA GLU A 195 -23.49 8.97 -3.95
C GLU A 195 -23.18 7.71 -4.77
N LEU A 196 -22.51 6.73 -4.15
CA LEU A 196 -22.14 5.45 -4.75
C LEU A 196 -22.49 4.31 -3.77
N MET A 197 -22.96 3.18 -4.30
CA MET A 197 -23.20 1.95 -3.53
C MET A 197 -22.30 0.82 -4.07
N PRO A 198 -21.08 0.67 -3.54
CA PRO A 198 -20.16 -0.39 -3.97
C PRO A 198 -20.52 -1.76 -3.36
N PRO A 199 -20.03 -2.86 -3.95
CA PRO A 199 -20.05 -4.18 -3.31
C PRO A 199 -19.31 -4.16 -1.96
N ILE A 200 -19.82 -4.89 -0.96
CA ILE A 200 -19.22 -4.99 0.38
C ILE A 200 -18.09 -6.03 0.42
N VAL A 201 -18.23 -7.11 -0.35
CA VAL A 201 -17.18 -8.12 -0.52
C VAL A 201 -16.33 -7.73 -1.71
N VAL A 202 -15.05 -7.50 -1.47
CA VAL A 202 -14.06 -7.07 -2.47
C VAL A 202 -12.97 -8.13 -2.62
N ASN A 203 -12.35 -8.18 -3.80
CA ASN A 203 -11.16 -8.98 -4.08
C ASN A 203 -9.92 -8.40 -3.36
N GLU A 204 -8.82 -9.18 -3.36
CA GLU A 204 -7.55 -8.77 -2.74
C GLU A 204 -6.80 -7.69 -3.55
N ASP A 205 -6.97 -7.69 -4.88
CA ASP A 205 -6.35 -6.75 -5.83
C ASP A 205 -7.14 -5.44 -5.96
#